data_AF-A0A1Z9DJL7-F1
#
_entry.id   AF-A0A1Z9DJL7-F1
#
_cell.length_a   1.000
_cell.length_b   1.000
_cell.length_c   1.000
_cell.angle_alpha   90.00
_cell.angle_beta   90.00
_cell.angle_gamma   90.00
#
_symmetry.space_group_name_H-M   'P 1'
#
loop_
_entity.id
_entity.type
_entity.pdbx_description
1 polymer ?
#
loop_
_entity_poly.entity_id
_entity_poly.type
_entity_poly.pdbx_seq_one_letter_code
_entity_poly.pdbx_strand_id
1 'polypeptide(L)'
;MNREEDYLALRETYAHLLGKKWTGNRLFGCYEIIRDYYREFLGRDLIDFNARKVYAFTDDAINEEDGKWIYKKEWGMDDGGVDFTILEKNDILLFRLYTNPLGGGYSAPKGRAPNHGGVYLGNGFMLHHPYGGLSEIEDLYDKGVVAYQISCVGAIRGNTT
;
A
#
# COMPACT_ATOMS: atom_id res chain seq x y z
N MET A 1 17.70 11.63 14.25
CA MET A 1 16.79 10.57 14.67
C MET A 1 17.32 9.27 14.11
N ASN A 2 17.44 8.23 14.93
CA ASN A 2 17.91 6.92 14.50
C ASN A 2 16.76 6.19 13.78
N ARG A 3 17.04 5.59 12.62
CA ARG A 3 16.02 4.88 11.82
C ARG A 3 15.36 3.73 12.59
N GLU A 4 16.12 3.08 13.47
CA GLU A 4 15.62 2.03 14.36
C GLU A 4 14.66 2.58 15.42
N GLU A 5 14.95 3.75 15.99
CA GLU A 5 14.05 4.42 16.96
C GLU A 5 12.73 4.80 16.28
N ASP A 6 12.80 5.39 15.07
CA ASP A 6 11.61 5.73 14.28
C ASP A 6 10.79 4.47 13.98
N TYR A 7 11.43 3.37 13.58
CA TYR A 7 10.78 2.09 13.32
C TYR A 7 10.06 1.54 14.55
N LEU A 8 10.73 1.51 15.72
CA LEU A 8 10.15 1.02 16.97
C LEU A 8 8.97 1.89 17.41
N ALA A 9 9.08 3.22 17.31
CA ALA A 9 8.00 4.14 17.65
C ALA A 9 6.77 3.95 16.74
N LEU A 10 6.97 3.73 15.44
CA LEU A 10 5.88 3.41 14.52
C LEU A 10 5.23 2.07 14.88
N ARG A 11 6.03 1.04 15.20
CA ARG A 11 5.48 -0.27 15.61
C ARG A 11 4.66 -0.18 16.89
N GLU A 12 5.08 0.63 17.86
CA GLU A 12 4.31 0.88 19.07
C GLU A 12 2.98 1.60 18.74
N THR A 13 3.06 2.67 17.96
CA THR A 13 1.88 3.47 17.54
C THR A 13 0.83 2.63 16.83
N TYR A 14 1.26 1.74 15.92
CA TYR A 14 0.37 0.94 15.07
C TYR A 14 0.26 -0.52 15.51
N ALA A 15 0.65 -0.87 16.75
CA ALA A 15 0.78 -2.26 17.20
C ALA A 15 -0.47 -3.13 16.95
N HIS A 16 -1.67 -2.54 17.07
CA HIS A 16 -2.96 -3.22 16.85
C HIS A 16 -3.26 -3.51 15.37
N LEU A 17 -2.57 -2.85 14.44
CA LEU A 17 -2.65 -3.10 13.00
C LEU A 17 -1.61 -4.12 12.53
N LEU A 18 -0.67 -4.53 13.37
CA LEU A 18 0.41 -5.47 13.02
C LEU A 18 0.05 -6.91 13.38
N GLY A 19 0.66 -7.86 12.67
CA GLY A 19 0.50 -9.29 12.96
C GLY A 19 -0.87 -9.86 12.57
N LYS A 20 -1.72 -9.10 11.86
CA LYS A 20 -3.00 -9.61 11.36
C LYS A 20 -2.73 -10.63 10.26
N LYS A 21 -3.40 -11.78 10.32
CA LYS A 21 -3.29 -12.81 9.28
C LYS A 21 -4.07 -12.41 8.05
N TRP A 22 -3.54 -12.74 6.87
CA TRP A 22 -4.26 -12.59 5.63
C TRP A 22 -5.51 -13.48 5.64
N THR A 23 -6.69 -12.87 5.50
CA THR A 23 -7.98 -13.58 5.37
C THR A 23 -8.63 -13.17 4.06
N GLY A 24 -9.17 -14.12 3.28
CA GLY A 24 -9.82 -13.84 1.99
C GLY A 24 -8.89 -13.87 0.76
N ASN A 25 -9.43 -13.50 -0.41
CA ASN A 25 -8.76 -13.62 -1.72
C ASN A 25 -8.06 -12.33 -2.17
N ARG A 26 -7.01 -12.41 -2.99
CA ARG A 26 -6.38 -11.33 -3.79
C ARG A 26 -6.10 -9.97 -3.10
N LEU A 27 -7.09 -9.16 -2.75
CA LEU A 27 -6.93 -7.82 -2.13
C LEU A 27 -7.46 -7.69 -0.71
N PHE A 28 -8.11 -8.74 -0.18
CA PHE A 28 -8.74 -8.69 1.12
C PHE A 28 -7.78 -8.25 2.24
N GLY A 29 -6.51 -8.66 2.24
CA GLY A 29 -5.62 -8.29 3.35
C GLY A 29 -5.11 -6.85 3.30
N CYS A 30 -4.62 -6.38 2.15
CA CYS A 30 -3.94 -5.09 2.08
C CYS A 30 -4.91 -3.91 2.09
N TYR A 31 -6.06 -4.01 1.41
CA TYR A 31 -7.04 -2.94 1.44
C TYR A 31 -7.72 -2.81 2.80
N GLU A 32 -8.01 -3.92 3.50
CA GLU A 32 -8.60 -3.84 4.85
C GLU A 32 -7.68 -3.17 5.87
N ILE A 33 -6.36 -3.40 5.79
CA ILE A 33 -5.41 -2.66 6.65
C ILE A 33 -5.40 -1.15 6.33
N ILE A 34 -5.54 -0.77 5.06
CA ILE A 34 -5.66 0.65 4.67
C ILE A 34 -6.96 1.24 5.24
N ARG A 35 -8.09 0.52 5.12
CA ARG A 35 -9.38 0.95 5.67
C ARG A 35 -9.34 1.09 7.19
N ASP A 36 -8.80 0.10 7.90
CA ASP A 36 -8.60 0.14 9.34
C ASP A 36 -7.76 1.37 9.75
N TYR A 37 -6.64 1.61 9.06
CA TYR A 37 -5.79 2.79 9.28
C TYR A 37 -6.55 4.10 9.10
N TYR A 38 -7.24 4.27 7.97
CA TYR A 38 -7.95 5.51 7.65
C TYR A 38 -9.11 5.77 8.62
N ARG A 39 -9.82 4.73 9.03
CA ARG A 39 -10.90 4.83 10.02
C ARG A 39 -10.38 5.28 11.37
N GLU A 40 -9.29 4.67 11.84
CA GLU A 40 -8.80 4.87 13.22
C GLU A 40 -7.95 6.13 13.38
N PHE A 41 -7.13 6.47 12.38
CA PHE A 41 -6.18 7.59 12.48
C PHE A 41 -6.64 8.86 11.77
N LEU A 42 -7.54 8.75 10.78
CA LEU A 42 -8.01 9.89 10.00
C LEU A 42 -9.52 10.12 10.13
N GLY A 43 -10.24 9.25 10.85
CA GLY A 43 -11.69 9.36 11.01
C GLY A 43 -12.47 9.19 9.69
N ARG A 44 -11.86 8.54 8.69
CA ARG A 44 -12.45 8.34 7.36
C ARG A 44 -12.78 6.87 7.13
N ASP A 45 -14.06 6.59 6.89
CA ASP A 45 -14.51 5.26 6.50
C ASP A 45 -14.48 5.12 4.98
N LEU A 46 -13.44 4.48 4.46
CA LEU A 46 -13.27 4.25 3.02
C LEU A 46 -14.27 3.19 2.52
N ILE A 47 -14.70 3.33 1.26
CA ILE A 47 -15.63 2.42 0.57
C ILE A 47 -15.17 0.97 0.68
N ASP A 48 -16.08 0.06 1.02
CA ASP A 48 -15.79 -1.37 1.05
C ASP A 48 -15.79 -1.97 -0.37
N PHE A 49 -14.69 -1.78 -1.11
CA PHE A 49 -14.49 -2.37 -2.42
C PHE A 49 -14.40 -3.90 -2.39
N ASN A 50 -13.98 -4.50 -1.28
CA ASN A 50 -13.94 -5.95 -1.10
C ASN A 50 -15.34 -6.56 -1.12
N ALA A 51 -16.30 -5.94 -0.43
CA ALA A 51 -17.71 -6.33 -0.47
C ALA A 51 -18.29 -6.26 -1.90
N ARG A 52 -17.75 -5.36 -2.74
CA ARG A 52 -18.13 -5.17 -4.15
C ARG A 52 -17.31 -6.00 -5.13
N LYS A 53 -16.39 -6.84 -4.64
CA LYS A 53 -15.49 -7.68 -5.46
C LYS A 53 -14.60 -6.88 -6.41
N VAL A 54 -14.24 -5.65 -6.03
CA VAL A 54 -13.28 -4.82 -6.76
C VAL A 54 -11.89 -5.13 -6.22
N TYR A 55 -11.12 -5.88 -7.00
CA TYR A 55 -9.80 -6.38 -6.62
C TYR A 55 -8.67 -5.76 -7.46
N ALA A 56 -8.72 -4.44 -7.66
CA ALA A 56 -7.55 -3.67 -8.08
C ALA A 56 -7.79 -2.18 -7.80
N PHE A 57 -6.70 -1.41 -7.69
CA PHE A 57 -6.74 0.04 -7.58
C PHE A 57 -6.96 0.67 -8.98
N THR A 58 -8.13 0.42 -9.55
CA THR A 58 -8.53 1.00 -10.85
C THR A 58 -8.77 2.50 -10.73
N ASP A 59 -8.61 3.24 -11.83
CA ASP A 59 -8.90 4.68 -11.85
C ASP A 59 -10.35 4.97 -11.41
N ASP A 60 -11.32 4.13 -11.79
CA ASP A 60 -12.72 4.29 -11.36
C ASP A 60 -12.88 4.15 -9.84
N ALA A 61 -12.27 3.13 -9.23
CA ALA A 61 -12.30 2.94 -7.78
C ALA A 61 -11.60 4.07 -7.01
N ILE A 62 -10.48 4.56 -7.55
CA ILE A 62 -9.74 5.69 -6.97
C ILE A 62 -10.60 6.96 -7.03
N ASN A 63 -11.22 7.25 -8.18
CA ASN A 63 -12.08 8.41 -8.35
C ASN A 63 -13.35 8.33 -7.49
N GLU A 64 -13.93 7.13 -7.33
CA GLU A 64 -15.11 6.92 -6.49
C GLU A 64 -14.83 7.21 -5.00
N GLU A 65 -13.60 6.98 -4.54
CA GLU A 65 -13.12 7.30 -3.18
C GLU A 65 -12.59 8.75 -3.04
N ASP A 66 -12.80 9.61 -4.06
CA ASP A 66 -12.22 10.96 -4.14
C ASP A 66 -10.69 10.97 -3.93
N GLY A 67 -10.04 9.92 -4.44
CA GLY A 67 -8.59 9.78 -4.49
C GLY A 67 -8.01 10.45 -5.72
N LYS A 68 -6.80 10.99 -5.58
CA LYS A 68 -6.05 11.64 -6.67
C LYS A 68 -4.67 11.02 -6.79
N TRP A 69 -4.24 10.78 -8.02
CA TRP A 69 -2.87 10.37 -8.32
C TRP A 69 -1.89 11.50 -7.99
N ILE A 70 -0.88 11.19 -7.19
CA ILE A 70 0.29 12.06 -6.98
C ILE A 70 1.27 11.87 -8.12
N TYR A 71 1.54 10.62 -8.48
CA TYR A 71 2.32 10.26 -9.65
C TYR A 71 1.94 8.87 -10.16
N LYS A 72 2.22 8.63 -11.45
CA LYS A 72 2.17 7.32 -12.10
C LYS A 72 3.54 7.07 -12.74
N LYS A 73 4.08 5.87 -12.59
CA LYS A 73 5.32 5.43 -13.25
C LYS A 73 5.18 4.03 -13.81
N GLU A 74 6.08 3.68 -14.73
CA GLU A 74 6.22 2.30 -15.18
C GLU A 74 6.88 1.43 -14.09
N TRP A 75 6.64 0.12 -14.18
CA TRP A 75 7.27 -0.85 -13.28
C TRP A 75 8.78 -0.88 -13.49
N GLY A 76 9.56 -0.89 -12.41
CA GLY A 76 11.02 -0.87 -12.45
C GLY A 76 11.64 0.23 -11.59
N MET A 77 12.96 0.36 -11.68
CA MET A 77 13.75 1.39 -10.98
C MET A 77 14.56 2.27 -11.93
N ASP A 78 14.23 2.29 -13.22
CA ASP A 78 14.95 3.09 -14.23
C ASP A 78 14.90 4.60 -13.93
N ASP A 79 13.90 5.02 -13.15
CA ASP A 79 13.67 6.39 -12.65
C ASP A 79 14.09 6.59 -11.18
N GLY A 80 14.78 5.62 -10.57
CA GLY A 80 15.27 5.71 -9.19
C GLY A 80 14.37 5.11 -8.11
N GLY A 81 13.24 4.46 -8.46
CA GLY A 81 12.37 3.77 -7.50
C GLY A 81 11.22 4.63 -7.00
N VAL A 82 10.97 4.63 -5.69
CA VAL A 82 9.97 5.47 -5.03
C VAL A 82 10.58 6.82 -4.69
N ASP A 83 10.00 7.90 -5.21
CA ASP A 83 10.39 9.26 -4.84
C ASP A 83 9.68 9.67 -3.54
N PHE A 84 10.41 9.59 -2.43
CA PHE A 84 9.87 9.97 -1.13
C PHE A 84 9.73 11.48 -0.93
N THR A 85 10.29 12.32 -1.82
CA THR A 85 10.27 13.78 -1.66
C THR A 85 8.92 14.40 -2.01
N ILE A 86 8.10 13.70 -2.78
CA ILE A 86 6.76 14.11 -3.20
C ILE A 86 5.63 13.47 -2.37
N LEU A 87 5.98 12.52 -1.49
CA LEU A 87 5.03 11.78 -0.68
C LEU A 87 4.75 12.50 0.63
N GLU A 88 3.49 12.45 1.06
CA GLU A 88 3.05 12.89 2.38
C GLU A 88 2.56 11.70 3.19
N LYS A 89 2.74 11.78 4.52
CA LYS A 89 2.15 10.80 5.43
C LYS A 89 0.66 10.65 5.10
N ASN A 90 0.18 9.41 5.13
CA ASN A 90 -1.16 8.94 4.76
C ASN A 90 -1.37 8.63 3.27
N ASP A 91 -0.45 9.00 2.37
CA ASP A 91 -0.54 8.59 0.97
C ASP A 91 -0.59 7.06 0.84
N ILE A 92 -1.32 6.56 -0.16
CA ILE A 92 -1.36 5.13 -0.47
C ILE A 92 -0.39 4.87 -1.62
N LEU A 93 0.66 4.12 -1.34
CA LEU A 93 1.58 3.58 -2.33
C LEU A 93 0.90 2.42 -3.06
N LEU A 94 1.02 2.39 -4.39
CA LEU A 94 0.37 1.39 -5.24
C LEU A 94 1.40 0.54 -5.97
N PHE A 95 1.24 -0.78 -5.90
CA PHE A 95 2.21 -1.73 -6.41
C PHE A 95 1.59 -2.72 -7.39
N ARG A 96 2.41 -3.15 -8.35
CA ARG A 96 2.15 -4.33 -9.19
C ARG A 96 2.99 -5.49 -8.70
N LEU A 97 2.39 -6.34 -7.88
CA LEU A 97 3.04 -7.53 -7.34
C LEU A 97 2.69 -8.75 -8.18
N TYR A 98 3.72 -9.55 -8.46
CA TYR A 98 3.68 -10.80 -9.21
C TYR A 98 3.15 -10.66 -10.66
N THR A 99 4.02 -10.87 -11.65
CA THR A 99 3.63 -10.89 -13.07
C THR A 99 2.99 -12.23 -13.46
N ASN A 100 3.44 -13.31 -12.85
CA ASN A 100 2.83 -14.64 -12.95
C ASN A 100 1.78 -14.83 -11.85
N PRO A 101 0.60 -15.40 -12.14
CA PRO A 101 -0.43 -15.64 -11.13
C PRO A 101 0.06 -16.54 -10.00
N LEU A 102 -0.08 -16.09 -8.75
CA LEU A 102 -0.01 -16.96 -7.58
C LEU A 102 -1.32 -17.73 -7.39
N GLY A 103 -1.34 -18.69 -6.45
CA GLY A 103 -2.58 -19.36 -6.02
C GLY A 103 -3.69 -18.36 -5.69
N GLY A 104 -4.92 -18.65 -6.11
CA GLY A 104 -6.03 -17.69 -6.03
C GLY A 104 -6.04 -16.63 -7.15
N GLY A 105 -5.04 -16.61 -8.04
CA GLY A 105 -4.93 -15.72 -9.20
C GLY A 105 -4.45 -14.31 -8.88
N TYR A 106 -3.63 -14.15 -7.84
CA TYR A 106 -3.02 -12.87 -7.48
C TYR A 106 -1.84 -12.56 -8.40
N SER A 107 -2.02 -11.60 -9.30
CA SER A 107 -0.99 -11.03 -10.17
C SER A 107 -1.45 -9.70 -10.77
N ALA A 108 -0.51 -8.88 -11.20
CA ALA A 108 -0.76 -7.69 -12.02
C ALA A 108 0.17 -7.66 -13.24
N PRO A 109 -0.22 -8.32 -14.36
CA PRO A 109 0.49 -8.19 -15.62
C PRO A 109 0.59 -6.73 -16.11
N LYS A 110 1.56 -6.45 -16.98
CA LYS A 110 1.72 -5.12 -17.59
C LYS A 110 0.41 -4.63 -18.21
N GLY A 111 0.10 -3.34 -18.02
CA GLY A 111 -1.13 -2.72 -18.52
C GLY A 111 -2.39 -2.96 -17.66
N ARG A 112 -2.27 -3.65 -16.52
CA ARG A 112 -3.37 -3.75 -15.54
C ARG A 112 -3.23 -2.73 -14.41
N ALA A 113 -4.34 -2.43 -13.75
CA ALA A 113 -4.35 -1.62 -12.54
C ALA A 113 -3.49 -2.28 -11.43
N PRO A 114 -2.91 -1.49 -10.51
CA PRO A 114 -2.16 -2.02 -9.37
C PRO A 114 -3.03 -2.97 -8.53
N ASN A 115 -2.44 -4.06 -8.03
CA ASN A 115 -3.13 -5.08 -7.25
C ASN A 115 -2.82 -5.03 -5.75
N HIS A 116 -1.92 -4.14 -5.32
CA HIS A 116 -1.51 -4.03 -3.93
C HIS A 116 -1.37 -2.57 -3.52
N GLY A 117 -1.65 -2.30 -2.25
CA GLY A 117 -1.50 -0.97 -1.66
C GLY A 117 -0.86 -1.03 -0.28
N GLY A 118 -0.24 0.07 0.14
CA GLY A 118 0.23 0.28 1.49
C GLY A 118 0.18 1.75 1.88
N VAL A 119 -0.06 2.03 3.16
CA VAL A 119 -0.10 3.40 3.69
C VAL A 119 1.32 3.88 3.95
N TYR A 120 1.70 5.02 3.36
CA TYR A 120 2.95 5.69 3.66
C TYR A 120 2.88 6.38 5.02
N LEU A 121 3.75 5.97 5.94
CA LEU A 121 3.80 6.49 7.31
C LEU A 121 4.73 7.70 7.47
N GLY A 122 5.45 8.07 6.40
CA GLY A 122 6.53 9.06 6.42
C GLY A 122 7.92 8.42 6.51
N ASN A 123 8.95 9.19 6.15
CA ASN A 123 10.37 8.81 6.26
C ASN A 123 10.73 7.44 5.65
N GLY A 124 10.10 7.08 4.53
CA GLY A 124 10.35 5.81 3.85
C GLY A 124 9.67 4.58 4.49
N PHE A 125 8.82 4.76 5.51
CA PHE A 125 8.10 3.64 6.13
C PHE A 125 6.71 3.43 5.52
N MET A 126 6.29 2.17 5.41
CA MET A 126 4.99 1.80 4.86
C MET A 126 4.31 0.76 5.75
N LEU A 127 3.06 0.98 6.12
CA LEU A 127 2.17 -0.05 6.67
C LEU A 127 1.44 -0.76 5.54
N HIS A 128 1.50 -2.09 5.51
CA HIS A 128 0.73 -2.86 4.56
C HIS A 128 0.43 -4.27 5.07
N HIS A 129 -0.20 -5.08 4.21
CA HIS A 129 -0.42 -6.49 4.47
C HIS A 129 0.06 -7.30 3.26
N PRO A 130 1.24 -7.93 3.30
CA PRO A 130 1.72 -8.77 2.21
C PRO A 130 0.75 -9.92 1.93
N TYR A 131 0.60 -10.27 0.66
CA TYR A 131 -0.26 -11.38 0.25
C TYR A 131 0.18 -12.70 0.92
N GLY A 132 -0.72 -13.30 1.70
CA GLY A 132 -0.45 -14.54 2.44
C GLY A 132 0.47 -14.40 3.66
N GLY A 133 0.90 -13.18 3.99
CA GLY A 133 1.75 -12.86 5.13
C GLY A 133 0.97 -12.34 6.35
N LEU A 134 1.72 -11.68 7.24
CA LEU A 134 1.16 -10.91 8.36
C LEU A 134 1.23 -9.42 8.01
N SER A 135 0.26 -8.62 8.47
CA SER A 135 0.38 -7.17 8.37
C SER A 135 1.62 -6.66 9.11
N GLU A 136 2.36 -5.76 8.48
CA GLU A 136 3.66 -5.30 8.96
C GLU A 136 4.00 -3.89 8.48
N ILE A 137 5.05 -3.33 9.09
CA ILE A 137 5.65 -2.06 8.67
C ILE A 137 6.98 -2.40 8.02
N GLU A 138 7.17 -1.89 6.81
CA GLU A 138 8.39 -2.04 6.03
C GLU A 138 9.17 -0.73 5.94
N ASP A 139 10.49 -0.87 6.02
CA ASP A 139 11.47 0.18 5.74
C ASP A 139 11.84 0.13 4.26
N LEU A 140 11.31 1.04 3.44
CA LEU A 140 11.54 1.01 1.99
C LEU A 140 12.96 1.41 1.56
N TYR A 141 13.85 1.81 2.47
CA TYR A 141 15.29 1.94 2.19
C TYR A 141 16.07 0.64 2.48
N ASP A 142 15.46 -0.34 3.15
CA ASP A 142 16.11 -1.63 3.37
C ASP A 142 16.28 -2.39 2.03
N LYS A 143 17.49 -2.90 1.80
CA LYS A 143 17.82 -3.72 0.62
C LYS A 143 17.02 -5.02 0.59
N GLY A 144 16.60 -5.52 1.76
CA GLY A 144 15.77 -6.72 1.89
C GLY A 144 14.37 -6.57 1.27
N VAL A 145 13.90 -5.33 1.09
CA VAL A 145 12.54 -5.04 0.63
C VAL A 145 12.50 -4.29 -0.71
N VAL A 146 13.61 -4.28 -1.44
CA VAL A 146 13.78 -3.63 -2.75
C VAL A 146 12.70 -4.03 -3.78
N ALA A 147 12.07 -5.20 -3.60
CA ALA A 147 10.94 -5.61 -4.43
C ALA A 147 9.80 -4.57 -4.44
N TYR A 148 9.55 -3.86 -3.33
CA TYR A 148 8.55 -2.79 -3.26
C TYR A 148 9.01 -1.52 -3.99
N GLN A 149 10.30 -1.21 -3.95
CA GLN A 149 10.89 -0.12 -4.74
C GLN A 149 10.72 -0.36 -6.26
N ILE A 150 10.94 -1.60 -6.71
CA ILE A 150 10.80 -2.00 -8.12
C ILE A 150 9.32 -2.04 -8.55
N SER A 151 8.46 -2.57 -7.68
CA SER A 151 7.06 -2.84 -8.02
C SER A 151 6.10 -1.67 -7.80
N CYS A 152 6.55 -0.60 -7.14
CA CYS A 152 5.76 0.62 -6.98
C CYS A 152 5.53 1.28 -8.33
N VAL A 153 4.27 1.53 -8.66
CA VAL A 153 3.85 2.12 -9.94
C VAL A 153 3.16 3.47 -9.77
N GLY A 154 3.06 3.96 -8.54
CA GLY A 154 2.48 5.25 -8.24
C GLY A 154 2.04 5.40 -6.79
N ALA A 155 1.53 6.58 -6.48
CA ALA A 155 0.89 6.86 -5.21
C ALA A 155 -0.39 7.67 -5.43
N ILE A 156 -1.36 7.47 -4.54
CA ILE A 156 -2.60 8.23 -4.51
C ILE A 156 -2.78 8.89 -3.15
N ARG A 157 -3.52 10.00 -3.13
CA ARG A 157 -3.90 10.73 -1.94
C ARG A 157 -5.40 10.90 -1.90
N GLY A 158 -6.02 10.54 -0.78
CA GLY A 158 -7.44 10.83 -0.54
C GLY A 158 -7.63 12.30 -0.16
N ASN A 159 -8.78 12.88 -0.53
CA ASN A 159 -9.12 14.23 -0.11
C ASN A 159 -9.27 14.32 1.43
N THR A 160 -8.57 15.25 2.08
CA THR A 160 -8.50 15.37 3.55
C THR A 160 -9.57 16.27 4.17
N THR A 161 -10.58 16.65 3.39
CA THR A 161 -11.66 17.57 3.79
C THR A 161 -12.79 16.89 4.54
#